data_AF-A0A183S7N9-F1
#
_entry.id   AF-A0A183S7N9-F1
#
_cell.length_a   1.000
_cell.length_b   1.000
_cell.length_c   1.000
_cell.angle_alpha   90.00
_cell.angle_beta   90.00
_cell.angle_gamma   90.00
#
_symmetry.space_group_name_H-M   'P 1'
#
loop_
_entity.id
_entity.type
_entity.pdbx_description
1 polymer ?
#
loop_
_entity_poly.entity_id
_entity_poly.type
_entity_poly.pdbx_seq_one_letter_code
_entity_poly.pdbx_strand_id
1 'polypeptide(L)'
;MPYIENVSEAVARFLQPLGIGVAHKPEATIRRLVIRPKAPLPRGETANVVYHDQCGFCVANYVGETGKRLQTPMSEHSRAIRRMDQLSLVALRVRLNQQNRR
;
A
#
# COMPACT_ATOMS: atom_id res chain seq x y z
N MET A 1 -32.36 12.88 4.52
CA MET A 1 -32.78 13.75 3.40
C MET A 1 -32.04 15.07 3.52
N PRO A 2 -31.46 15.66 2.45
CA PRO A 2 -30.82 16.97 2.55
C PRO A 2 -31.75 18.01 3.20
N TYR A 3 -31.19 18.92 3.99
CA TYR A 3 -31.98 20.02 4.54
C TYR A 3 -32.30 21.02 3.43
N ILE A 4 -33.58 21.32 3.30
CA ILE A 4 -34.16 22.30 2.40
C ILE A 4 -35.14 23.11 3.23
N GLU A 5 -34.91 24.42 3.34
CA GLU A 5 -35.74 25.32 4.13
C GLU A 5 -37.21 25.27 3.66
N ASN A 6 -38.14 25.33 4.62
CA ASN A 6 -39.60 25.21 4.46
C ASN A 6 -40.10 23.83 4.04
N VAL A 7 -39.35 23.12 3.18
CA VAL A 7 -39.69 21.77 2.71
C VAL A 7 -39.42 20.74 3.80
N SER A 8 -38.28 20.85 4.47
CA SER A 8 -37.87 19.90 5.52
C SER A 8 -38.85 19.87 6.67
N GLU A 9 -39.31 21.03 7.10
CA GLU A 9 -40.27 21.23 8.18
C GLU A 9 -41.67 20.79 7.76
N ALA A 10 -42.06 21.01 6.50
CA ALA A 10 -43.32 20.51 5.96
C ALA A 10 -43.34 18.98 5.93
N VAL A 11 -42.26 18.35 5.47
CA VAL A 11 -42.12 16.89 5.44
C VAL A 11 -42.09 16.33 6.86
N ALA A 12 -41.35 16.93 7.79
CA ALA A 12 -41.31 16.49 9.18
C ALA A 12 -42.69 16.56 9.86
N ARG A 13 -43.43 17.66 9.67
CA ARG A 13 -44.80 17.81 10.20
C ARG A 13 -45.77 16.80 9.60
N PHE A 14 -45.67 16.54 8.30
CA PHE A 14 -46.51 15.54 7.63
C PHE A 14 -46.26 14.12 8.13
N LEU A 15 -45.00 13.78 8.42
CA LEU A 15 -44.59 12.44 8.87
C LEU A 15 -44.75 12.22 10.38
N GLN A 16 -44.85 13.28 11.18
CA GLN A 16 -44.96 13.20 12.64
C GLN A 16 -46.13 12.33 13.13
N PRO A 17 -47.37 12.43 12.59
CA PRO A 17 -48.49 11.60 13.05
C PRO A 17 -48.30 10.11 12.76
N LEU A 18 -47.43 9.77 11.81
CA LEU A 18 -47.06 8.39 11.47
C LEU A 18 -45.93 7.85 12.37
N GLY A 19 -45.41 8.66 13.29
CA GLY A 19 -44.27 8.30 14.14
C GLY A 19 -42.93 8.24 13.42
N ILE A 20 -42.81 8.85 12.23
CA ILE A 20 -41.58 8.80 11.42
C ILE A 20 -40.77 10.09 11.62
N GLY A 21 -39.54 9.95 12.14
CA GLY A 21 -38.60 11.06 12.28
C GLY A 21 -37.84 11.38 10.99
N VAL A 22 -37.60 12.66 10.72
CA VAL A 22 -36.78 13.12 9.58
C VAL A 22 -35.37 13.45 10.06
N ALA A 23 -34.37 12.77 9.48
CA ALA A 23 -32.96 13.06 9.71
C ALA A 23 -32.31 13.75 8.51
N HIS A 24 -31.61 14.86 8.76
CA HIS A 24 -30.89 15.60 7.72
C HIS A 24 -29.48 15.09 7.46
N LYS A 25 -28.88 14.45 8.47
CA LYS A 25 -27.61 13.74 8.35
C LYS A 25 -27.88 12.27 8.02
N PRO A 26 -27.31 11.73 6.94
CA PRO A 26 -27.43 10.30 6.66
C PRO A 26 -26.65 9.50 7.71
N GLU A 27 -27.24 8.40 8.18
CA GLU A 27 -26.62 7.49 9.15
C GLU A 27 -25.39 6.76 8.58
N ALA A 28 -25.43 6.45 7.29
CA ALA A 28 -24.32 5.89 6.54
C ALA A 28 -24.12 6.67 5.23
N THR A 29 -22.85 6.88 4.86
CA THR A 29 -22.52 7.46 3.56
C THR A 29 -22.56 6.39 2.48
N ILE A 30 -22.86 6.78 1.23
CA ILE A 30 -22.77 5.88 0.06
C ILE A 30 -21.40 5.23 0.00
N ARG A 31 -20.33 5.98 0.30
CA ARG A 31 -18.97 5.45 0.40
C ARG A 31 -18.86 4.30 1.39
N ARG A 32 -19.46 4.42 2.58
CA ARG A 32 -19.47 3.35 3.59
C ARG A 32 -20.26 2.12 3.12
N LEU A 33 -21.35 2.30 2.40
CA LEU A 33 -22.23 1.21 1.96
C LEU A 33 -21.72 0.48 0.71
N VAL A 34 -21.11 1.23 -0.22
CA VAL A 34 -20.80 0.74 -1.58
C VAL A 34 -19.30 0.53 -1.79
N ILE A 35 -18.45 1.39 -1.23
CA ILE A 35 -17.00 1.26 -1.44
C ILE A 35 -16.47 0.20 -0.49
N ARG A 36 -16.07 -0.93 -1.08
CA ARG A 36 -15.14 -1.87 -0.46
C ARG A 36 -13.72 -1.45 -0.85
N PRO A 37 -12.89 -0.95 0.07
CA PRO A 37 -11.50 -0.67 -0.23
C PRO A 37 -10.84 -1.92 -0.78
N LYS A 38 -9.98 -1.78 -1.80
CA LYS A 38 -9.15 -2.88 -2.26
C LYS A 38 -8.30 -3.37 -1.09
N ALA A 39 -8.22 -4.69 -0.90
CA ALA A 39 -7.28 -5.25 0.04
C ALA A 39 -5.86 -4.80 -0.33
N PRO A 40 -5.02 -4.40 0.64
CA PRO A 40 -3.65 -4.04 0.37
C PRO A 40 -2.92 -5.24 -0.24
N LEU A 41 -2.08 -4.97 -1.24
CA LEU A 41 -1.25 -6.01 -1.84
C LEU A 41 -0.19 -6.49 -0.82
N PRO A 42 0.22 -7.77 -0.88
CA PRO A 42 1.39 -8.24 -0.15
C PRO A 42 2.61 -7.38 -0.51
N ARG A 43 3.53 -7.18 0.44
CA ARG A 43 4.69 -6.28 0.26
C ARG A 43 5.49 -6.56 -1.03
N GLY A 44 5.74 -7.83 -1.34
CA GLY A 44 6.49 -8.21 -2.55
C GLY A 44 5.81 -7.85 -3.87
N GLU A 45 4.49 -7.66 -3.87
CA GLU A 45 3.70 -7.33 -5.06
C GLU A 45 3.46 -5.83 -5.22
N THR A 46 3.88 -5.02 -4.25
CA THR A 46 3.82 -3.56 -4.34
C THR A 46 4.88 -3.03 -5.32
N ALA A 47 4.51 -1.97 -6.05
CA ALA A 47 5.36 -1.28 -7.02
C ALA A 47 5.36 0.22 -6.71
N ASN A 48 6.30 0.97 -7.30
CA ASN A 48 6.54 2.39 -7.02
C ASN A 48 6.84 2.62 -5.53
N VAL A 49 7.74 1.80 -4.99
CA VAL A 49 8.13 1.84 -3.58
C VAL A 49 9.63 2.07 -3.46
N VAL A 50 10.01 2.79 -2.41
CA VAL A 50 11.37 2.77 -1.90
C VAL A 50 11.48 1.58 -0.96
N TYR A 51 12.50 0.75 -1.16
CA TYR A 51 12.73 -0.43 -0.35
C TYR A 51 14.15 -0.47 0.17
N HIS A 52 14.32 -1.21 1.27
CA HIS A 52 15.58 -1.49 1.89
C HIS A 52 15.79 -3.01 1.88
N ASP A 53 16.89 -3.46 1.27
CA ASP A 53 17.32 -4.85 1.30
C ASP A 53 18.53 -5.00 2.22
N GLN A 54 18.39 -5.91 3.19
CA GLN A 54 19.42 -6.23 4.15
C GLN A 54 20.14 -7.49 3.69
N CYS A 55 21.24 -7.29 2.96
CA CYS A 55 21.98 -8.39 2.36
C CYS A 55 22.66 -9.23 3.46
N GLY A 56 22.28 -10.50 3.61
CA GLY A 56 22.92 -11.40 4.59
C GLY A 56 24.40 -11.72 4.29
N PHE A 57 24.88 -11.39 3.10
CA PHE A 57 26.24 -11.73 2.64
C PHE A 57 27.20 -10.54 2.61
N CYS A 58 26.74 -9.32 2.88
CA CYS A 58 27.61 -8.16 2.97
C CYS A 58 27.10 -7.12 3.97
N VAL A 59 27.97 -6.22 4.42
CA VAL A 59 27.62 -5.13 5.35
C VAL A 59 26.83 -4.01 4.64
N ALA A 60 26.68 -4.09 3.31
CA ALA A 60 25.99 -3.07 2.55
C ALA A 60 24.47 -3.23 2.69
N ASN A 61 23.85 -2.21 3.26
CA ASN A 61 22.41 -1.99 3.22
C ASN A 61 22.08 -1.34 1.88
N TYR A 62 21.29 -2.01 1.03
CA TYR A 62 20.88 -1.45 -0.26
C TYR A 62 19.53 -0.75 -0.10
N VAL A 63 19.47 0.52 -0.48
CA VAL A 63 18.22 1.27 -0.59
C VAL A 63 18.00 1.60 -2.05
N GLY A 64 16.83 1.26 -2.58
CA GLY A 64 16.50 1.52 -3.97
C GLY A 64 15.04 1.90 -4.14
N GLU A 65 14.75 2.65 -5.20
CA GLU A 65 13.40 2.89 -5.69
C GLU A 65 13.10 1.91 -6.83
N THR A 66 11.87 1.41 -6.91
CA THR A 66 11.46 0.56 -8.03
C THR A 66 10.04 0.85 -8.49
N GLY A 67 9.85 1.00 -9.79
CA GLY A 67 8.54 1.00 -10.43
C GLY A 67 8.01 -0.41 -10.76
N LYS A 68 8.83 -1.45 -10.58
CA LYS A 68 8.41 -2.86 -10.72
C LYS A 68 7.88 -3.38 -9.38
N ARG A 69 7.28 -4.57 -9.38
CA ARG A 69 6.93 -5.27 -8.14
C ARG A 69 8.20 -5.54 -7.33
N LEU A 70 8.19 -5.24 -6.03
CA LEU A 70 9.34 -5.36 -5.13
C LEU A 70 10.04 -6.74 -5.17
N GLN A 71 9.29 -7.81 -5.36
CA GLN A 71 9.85 -9.16 -5.49
C GLN A 71 10.81 -9.32 -6.67
N THR A 72 10.63 -8.55 -7.75
CA THR A 72 11.48 -8.62 -8.94
C THR A 72 12.92 -8.21 -8.63
N PRO A 73 13.22 -6.99 -8.17
CA PRO A 73 14.59 -6.62 -7.84
C PRO A 73 15.18 -7.44 -6.69
N MET A 74 14.39 -7.86 -5.70
CA MET A 74 14.87 -8.78 -4.64
C MET A 74 15.35 -10.12 -5.23
N SER A 75 14.61 -10.67 -6.19
CA SER A 75 14.99 -11.91 -6.88
C SER A 75 16.22 -11.72 -7.77
N GLU A 76 16.35 -10.57 -8.44
CA GLU A 76 17.51 -10.21 -9.26
C GLU A 76 18.77 -10.05 -8.39
N HIS A 77 18.66 -9.34 -7.26
CA HIS A 77 19.71 -9.19 -6.26
C HIS A 77 20.18 -10.55 -5.75
N SER A 78 19.24 -11.38 -5.30
CA SER A 78 19.52 -12.75 -4.83
C SER A 78 20.19 -13.60 -5.91
N ARG A 79 19.73 -13.51 -7.15
CA ARG A 79 20.29 -14.25 -8.29
C ARG A 79 21.70 -13.79 -8.64
N ALA A 80 21.95 -12.49 -8.63
CA ALA A 80 23.28 -11.93 -8.88
C ALA A 80 24.30 -12.41 -7.85
N ILE A 81 23.92 -12.43 -6.56
CA ILE A 81 24.76 -12.95 -5.48
C ILE A 81 24.99 -14.46 -5.65
N ARG A 82 23.92 -15.25 -5.86
CA ARG A 82 24.03 -16.71 -6.00
C ARG A 82 24.93 -17.13 -7.16
N ARG A 83 24.86 -16.43 -8.29
CA ARG A 83 25.70 -16.70 -9.47
C ARG A 83 27.08 -16.08 -9.37
N MET A 84 27.29 -15.22 -8.38
CA MET A 84 28.47 -14.37 -8.30
C MET A 84 28.71 -13.67 -9.65
N ASP A 85 27.69 -12.99 -10.13
CA ASP A 85 27.73 -12.32 -11.43
C ASP A 85 28.87 -11.28 -11.46
N GLN A 86 29.80 -11.40 -12.40
CA GLN A 86 30.93 -10.49 -12.50
C GLN A 86 30.51 -9.09 -12.98
N LEU A 87 29.37 -8.95 -13.64
CA LEU A 87 28.85 -7.67 -14.13
C LEU A 87 27.95 -6.97 -13.11
N SER A 88 27.56 -7.65 -12.03
CA SER A 88 26.73 -7.07 -10.99
C SER A 88 27.59 -6.43 -9.89
N LEU A 89 27.45 -5.12 -9.72
CA LEU A 89 28.10 -4.37 -8.63
C LEU A 89 27.77 -4.95 -7.25
N VAL A 90 26.54 -5.45 -7.07
CA VAL A 90 26.10 -6.10 -5.84
C VAL A 90 26.92 -7.35 -5.57
N ALA A 91 27.04 -8.23 -6.56
CA ALA A 91 27.77 -9.49 -6.42
C ALA A 91 29.28 -9.27 -6.23
N LEU A 92 29.87 -8.31 -6.94
CA LEU A 92 31.26 -7.88 -6.73
C LEU A 92 31.48 -7.37 -5.30
N ARG A 93 30.57 -6.56 -4.77
CA ARG A 93 30.66 -6.05 -3.40
C ARG A 93 30.57 -7.16 -2.37
N VAL A 94 29.70 -8.15 -2.57
CA VAL A 94 29.62 -9.33 -1.69
C VAL A 94 30.92 -10.13 -1.74
N ARG A 95 31.50 -10.38 -2.92
CA ARG A 95 32.80 -11.08 -3.08
C ARG A 95 33.91 -10.41 -2.27
N LEU A 96 34.09 -9.10 -2.42
CA LEU A 96 35.13 -8.34 -1.72
C LEU A 96 34.97 -8.44 -0.20
N ASN A 97 33.73 -8.37 0.30
CA ASN A 97 33.46 -8.50 1.73
C ASN A 97 33.72 -9.89 2.29
N GLN A 98 33.56 -10.95 1.48
CA GLN A 98 33.91 -12.32 1.90
C GLN A 98 35.44 -12.55 1.93
N GLN A 99 36.19 -11.90 1.04
CA GLN A 99 37.66 -11.96 1.02
C GLN A 99 38.27 -11.27 2.23
N ASN A 100 37.73 -10.12 2.65
CA ASN A 100 38.21 -9.39 3.84
C ASN A 100 37.82 -10.03 5.19
N ARG A 101 36.98 -11.07 5.19
CA ARG A 101 36.59 -11.82 6.41
C ARG A 101 37.41 -13.11 6.62
N ARG A 102 38.31 -13.44 5.69
CA ARG A 102 39.29 -14.53 5.84
C ARG A 102 40.62 -13.94 6.25
#